data_AF-A0A6A8LQS0-F1
#
_entry.id   AF-A0A6A8LQS0-F1
#
_cell.length_a   1.000
_cell.length_b   1.000
_cell.length_c   1.000
_cell.angle_alpha   90.00
_cell.angle_beta   90.00
_cell.angle_gamma   90.00
#
_symmetry.space_group_name_H-M   'P 1'
#
loop_
_entity.id
_entity.type
_entity.pdbx_description
1 polymer ?
#
loop_
_entity_poly.entity_id
_entity_poly.type
_entity_poly.pdbx_seq_one_letter_code
_entity_poly.pdbx_strand_id
1 'polypeptide(L)' 'PQYTRPSNFRGMEVPEVLLSGNHQKIAEWRKKESLRRTYQRRPDLLENYKFSDREKEWLREFERDKDVEIHGKG' A
#
# COMPACT_ATOMS: atom_id res chain seq x y z
N PRO A 1 13.03 2.66 -13.19
CA PRO A 1 13.32 1.79 -12.04
C PRO A 1 13.46 0.32 -12.49
N GLN A 2 14.69 -0.19 -12.48
CA GLN A 2 15.04 -1.56 -12.83
C GLN A 2 14.78 -2.45 -11.61
N TYR A 3 14.12 -3.60 -11.78
CA TYR A 3 13.93 -4.58 -10.70
C TYR A 3 15.10 -5.55 -10.70
N THR A 4 16.12 -5.26 -9.90
CA THR A 4 17.12 -6.23 -9.46
C THR A 4 16.81 -6.70 -8.04
N ARG A 5 16.94 -8.01 -7.82
CA ARG A 5 16.78 -8.70 -6.54
C ARG A 5 17.76 -8.10 -5.50
N PRO A 6 17.42 -8.08 -4.19
CA PRO A 6 17.04 -9.29 -3.45
C PRO A 6 15.55 -9.37 -3.11
N SER A 7 15.06 -10.62 -3.06
CA SER A 7 13.69 -11.04 -2.76
C SER A 7 13.29 -10.87 -1.28
N ASN A 8 13.92 -9.95 -0.54
CA ASN A 8 13.61 -9.74 0.88
C ASN A 8 13.52 -8.25 1.17
N PHE A 9 12.29 -7.74 1.24
CA PHE A 9 12.02 -6.40 1.76
C PHE A 9 11.22 -6.53 3.07
N ARG A 10 11.96 -6.63 4.18
CA ARG A 10 11.51 -6.29 5.55
C ARG A 10 10.42 -7.17 6.18
N GLY A 11 10.44 -8.49 5.98
CA GLY A 11 9.61 -9.42 6.78
C GLY A 11 8.10 -9.29 6.55
N MET A 12 7.67 -8.62 5.48
CA MET A 12 6.28 -8.66 5.05
C MET A 12 6.09 -9.91 4.19
N GLU A 13 5.13 -10.77 4.59
CA GLU A 13 4.70 -11.91 3.78
C GLU A 13 4.46 -11.45 2.34
N VAL A 14 5.09 -12.14 1.39
CA VAL A 14 4.90 -11.91 -0.04
C VAL A 14 3.42 -12.17 -0.33
N PRO A 15 2.62 -11.15 -0.69
CA PRO A 15 1.20 -11.37 -0.85
C PRO A 15 0.96 -12.33 -2.01
N GLU A 16 -0.01 -13.23 -1.87
CA GLU A 16 -0.35 -14.28 -2.85
C GLU A 16 -0.56 -13.74 -4.28
N VAL A 17 -0.88 -12.45 -4.38
CA VAL A 17 -0.94 -11.66 -5.61
C VAL A 17 0.33 -11.71 -6.47
N LEU A 18 1.51 -11.86 -5.85
CA LEU A 18 2.80 -11.98 -6.51
C LEU A 18 3.09 -13.42 -6.97
N LEU A 19 2.41 -14.43 -6.41
CA LEU A 19 2.54 -15.85 -6.79
C LEU A 19 1.71 -16.22 -8.03
N SER A 20 0.66 -15.43 -8.33
CA SER A 20 -0.27 -15.66 -9.44
C SER A 20 0.31 -15.33 -10.84
N GLY A 21 1.50 -14.70 -10.94
CA GLY A 21 2.08 -14.28 -12.22
C GLY A 21 1.33 -13.13 -12.93
N ASN A 22 0.31 -12.55 -12.31
CA ASN A 22 -0.52 -11.53 -12.93
C ASN A 22 0.09 -10.14 -12.74
N HIS A 23 0.81 -9.67 -13.77
CA HIS A 23 1.53 -8.39 -13.76
C HIS A 23 0.65 -7.17 -13.41
N GLN A 24 -0.65 -7.20 -13.75
CA GLN A 24 -1.56 -6.10 -13.40
C GLN A 24 -1.76 -6.00 -11.90
N LYS A 25 -1.99 -7.14 -11.23
CA LYS A 25 -2.17 -7.16 -9.78
C LYS A 25 -0.88 -6.79 -9.03
N ILE A 26 0.29 -7.12 -9.59
CA ILE A 26 1.60 -6.70 -9.06
C ILE A 26 1.74 -5.17 -9.13
N ALA A 27 1.44 -4.57 -10.28
CA ALA A 27 1.52 -3.12 -10.47
C ALA A 27 0.57 -2.38 -9.52
N GLU A 28 -0.65 -2.91 -9.38
CA GLU A 28 -1.66 -2.40 -8.48
C GLU A 28 -1.23 -2.46 -7.01
N TRP A 29 -0.73 -3.62 -6.56
CA TRP A 29 -0.21 -3.79 -5.20
C TRP A 29 0.93 -2.81 -4.91
N ARG A 30 1.86 -2.65 -5.84
CA ARG A 30 2.96 -1.67 -5.69
C ARG A 30 2.45 -0.24 -5.56
N LYS A 31 1.43 0.11 -6.33
CA LYS A 31 0.80 1.44 -6.26
C LYS A 31 0.11 1.64 -4.91
N LYS A 32 -0.66 0.65 -4.46
CA LYS A 32 -1.32 0.64 -3.14
C LYS A 32 -0.32 0.80 -2.00
N GLU A 33 0.77 0.04 -2.00
CA GLU A 33 1.83 0.14 -0.98
C GLU A 33 2.54 1.50 -0.98
N SER A 34 2.86 2.04 -2.17
CA SER A 34 3.45 3.37 -2.28
C SER A 34 2.54 4.44 -1.69
N LEU A 35 1.24 4.33 -1.98
CA LEU A 35 0.23 5.24 -1.44
C LEU A 35 0.11 5.11 0.07
N ARG A 36 0.05 3.87 0.61
CA ARG A 36 0.01 3.61 2.05
C ARG A 36 1.18 4.25 2.78
N ARG A 37 2.41 4.08 2.27
CA ARG A 37 3.61 4.67 2.87
C ARG A 37 3.60 6.18 2.85
N THR A 38 3.13 6.76 1.73
CA THR A 38 2.99 8.21 1.60
C THR A 38 1.96 8.71 2.61
N TYR A 39 0.80 8.07 2.70
CA TYR A 39 -0.26 8.39 3.67
C TYR A 39 0.22 8.32 5.12
N GLN A 40 1.03 7.31 5.47
CA GLN A 40 1.53 7.16 6.84
C GLN A 40 2.66 8.13 7.21
N ARG A 41 3.55 8.45 6.28
CA ARG A 41 4.80 9.19 6.56
C ARG A 41 4.80 10.64 6.11
N ARG A 42 4.09 10.92 5.01
CA ARG A 42 4.05 12.21 4.32
C ARG A 42 2.63 12.50 3.80
N PRO A 43 1.61 12.57 4.69
CA PRO A 43 0.25 12.88 4.28
C PRO A 43 0.14 14.27 3.64
N ASP A 44 1.08 15.17 3.91
CA ASP A 44 1.21 16.48 3.26
C ASP A 44 1.30 16.39 1.72
N LEU A 45 1.96 15.35 1.20
CA LEU A 45 2.09 15.14 -0.25
C LEU A 45 0.77 14.69 -0.90
N LEU A 46 -0.19 14.25 -0.09
CA LEU A 46 -1.48 13.74 -0.53
C LEU A 46 -2.55 14.84 -0.56
N GLU A 47 -2.33 15.98 0.10
CA GLU A 47 -3.31 17.08 0.17
C GLU A 47 -3.68 17.64 -1.21
N ASN A 48 -2.69 17.75 -2.11
CA ASN A 48 -2.89 18.27 -3.47
C ASN A 48 -2.92 17.16 -4.54
N TYR A 49 -2.90 15.89 -4.14
CA TYR A 49 -2.88 14.77 -5.06
C TYR A 49 -4.30 14.41 -5.52
N LYS A 50 -4.50 14.27 -6.84
CA LYS A 50 -5.78 13.84 -7.41
C LYS A 50 -5.87 12.31 -7.42
N PHE A 51 -6.56 11.76 -6.43
CA PHE A 51 -6.83 10.33 -6.35
C PHE A 51 -7.89 9.89 -7.38
N SER A 52 -7.62 8.78 -8.05
CA SER A 52 -8.64 7.99 -8.74
C SER A 52 -9.59 7.33 -7.74
N ASP A 53 -10.77 6.91 -8.17
CA ASP A 53 -11.78 6.32 -7.29
C ASP A 53 -11.28 5.06 -6.57
N ARG A 54 -10.41 4.30 -7.24
CA ARG A 54 -9.75 3.13 -6.66
C ARG A 54 -8.72 3.48 -5.59
N GLU A 55 -7.95 4.55 -5.78
CA GLU A 55 -7.00 5.02 -4.75
C GLU A 55 -7.75 5.58 -3.54
N LYS A 56 -8.89 6.26 -3.74
CA LYS A 56 -9.75 6.72 -2.64
C LYS A 56 -10.28 5.55 -1.81
N GLU A 57 -10.62 4.44 -2.45
CA GLU A 57 -11.04 3.23 -1.74
C GLU A 57 -9.92 2.67 -0.86
N TRP A 58 -8.69 2.61 -1.38
CA TRP A 58 -7.53 2.20 -0.58
C TRP A 58 -7.24 3.15 0.59
N LEU A 59 -7.41 4.46 0.41
CA LEU A 59 -7.22 5.42 1.50
C LEU A 59 -8.21 5.16 2.66
N ARG A 60 -9.48 4.90 2.35
CA ARG A 60 -10.49 4.55 3.37
C ARG A 60 -10.13 3.25 4.10
N GLU A 61 -9.59 2.27 3.37
CA GLU A 61 -9.09 1.03 3.96
C GLU A 61 -7.94 1.31 4.94
N PHE A 62 -6.98 2.16 4.57
CA PHE A 62 -5.86 2.53 5.44
C PHE A 62 -6.28 3.32 6.68
N GLU A 63 -7.30 4.19 6.54
CA GLU A 63 -7.91 4.90 7.67
C GLU A 63 -8.55 3.94 8.67
N ARG A 64 -9.26 2.93 8.16
CA ARG A 64 -9.89 1.88 8.99
C ARG A 64 -8.84 1.00 9.68
N ASP A 65 -7.79 0.58 8.97
CA ASP A 65 -6.69 -0.20 9.55
C ASP A 65 -6.00 0.57 10.69
N LYS A 66 -5.77 1.89 10.51
CA LYS A 66 -5.23 2.74 11.57
C LYS A 66 -6.12 2.69 12.81
N ASP A 67 -7.43 2.84 12.65
CA ASP A 67 -8.39 2.86 13.76
C ASP A 67 -8.40 1.55 14.56
N VAL A 68 -8.24 0.40 13.88
CA VAL A 68 -8.15 -0.92 14.51
C VAL A 68 -6.85 -1.08 15.31
N GLU A 69 -5.72 -0.57 14.83
CA GLU A 69 -4.44 -0.63 15.57
C GLU A 69 -4.44 0.21 16.87
N ILE A 70 -5.21 1.30 16.91
CA ILE A 70 -5.33 2.17 18.12
C ILE A 70 -6.30 1.57 19.14
N HIS A 71 -7.40 0.95 18.69
CA HIS A 71 -8.43 0.40 19.56
C HIS A 71 -8.19 -1.06 19.99
N GLY A 72 -7.27 -1.78 19.33
CA GLY A 72 -6.92 -3.18 19.64
C GLY A 72 -5.79 -3.37 20.67
N LYS A 73 -5.21 -2.30 21.21
CA LYS A 73 -4.24 -2.36 22.32
C LYS A 73 -4.93 -1.95 23.63
N GLY A 74 -5.82 -2.81 24.12
CA GLY A 74 -6.41 -2.75 25.45
C GLY A 74 -6.12 -4.02 26.21
#